data_AF-A0A7X9B8D3-F1
#
_entry.id   AF-A0A7X9B8D3-F1
#
_cell.length_a   1.000
_cell.length_b   1.000
_cell.length_c   1.000
_cell.angle_alpha   90.00
_cell.angle_beta   90.00
_cell.angle_gamma   90.00
#
_symmetry.space_group_name_H-M   'P 1'
#
loop_
_entity.id
_entity.type
_entity.pdbx_description
1 polymer ?
#
loop_
_entity_poly.entity_id
_entity_poly.type
_entity_poly.pdbx_seq_one_letter_code
_entity_poly.pdbx_strand_id
1 'polypeptide(L)'
;MTKYGKEIENRNFNLYIDSLKNKTYKLLPLREEKLQWEKHLETILIEISGFNSITLNQQVKIISVLSKLEALKDLEDFQTYRKTIFESLNILEELKRGE
;
A
#
# COMPACT_ATOMS: atom_id res chain seq x y z
N MET A 1 15.66 -3.02 9.27
CA MET A 1 16.99 -2.80 8.64
C MET A 1 16.83 -2.76 7.12
N THR A 2 17.57 -1.86 6.46
CA THR A 2 17.63 -1.77 4.99
C THR A 2 18.76 -2.65 4.43
N LYS A 3 18.71 -2.98 3.14
CA LYS A 3 19.81 -3.65 2.43
C LYS A 3 21.13 -2.86 2.41
N TYR A 4 21.11 -1.59 2.81
CA TYR A 4 22.29 -0.71 2.92
C TYR A 4 22.85 -0.65 4.34
N GLY A 5 22.40 -1.51 5.26
CA GLY A 5 22.86 -1.55 6.65
C GLY A 5 22.34 -0.40 7.53
N LYS A 6 21.43 0.44 7.03
CA LYS A 6 20.78 1.49 7.83
C LYS A 6 19.54 0.96 8.52
N GLU A 7 19.38 1.30 9.79
CA GLU A 7 18.12 1.13 10.51
C GLU A 7 17.12 2.21 10.11
N ILE A 8 15.85 1.84 10.06
CA ILE A 8 14.76 2.80 9.87
C ILE A 8 14.16 3.01 11.25
N GLU A 9 14.18 4.24 11.74
CA GLU A 9 13.53 4.58 13.01
C GLU A 9 12.03 4.25 12.93
N ASN A 10 11.49 3.60 13.95
CA ASN A 10 10.08 3.21 14.00
C ASN A 10 9.12 4.39 13.76
N ARG A 11 9.48 5.60 14.22
CA ARG A 11 8.70 6.81 13.94
C ARG A 11 8.61 7.12 12.44
N ASN A 12 9.74 7.10 11.75
CA ASN A 12 9.80 7.38 10.31
C ASN A 12 9.08 6.30 9.50
N PHE A 13 9.22 5.04 9.91
CA PHE A 13 8.47 3.94 9.34
C PHE A 13 6.96 4.11 9.52
N ASN A 14 6.50 4.45 10.73
CA ASN A 14 5.08 4.67 11.01
C ASN A 14 4.49 5.84 10.20
N LEU A 15 5.23 6.94 10.06
CA LEU A 15 4.83 8.09 9.23
C LEU A 15 4.73 7.71 7.75
N TYR A 16 5.66 6.87 7.27
CA TYR A 16 5.61 6.36 5.91
C TYR A 16 4.38 5.49 5.67
N ILE A 17 4.08 4.56 6.58
CA ILE A 17 2.90 3.71 6.50
C ILE A 17 1.61 4.54 6.54
N ASP A 18 1.52 5.57 7.40
CA ASP A 18 0.37 6.48 7.43
C ASP A 18 0.19 7.22 6.09
N SER A 19 1.28 7.63 5.45
CA SER A 19 1.25 8.23 4.12
C SER A 19 0.73 7.24 3.06
N LEU A 20 1.21 5.99 3.07
CA LEU A 20 0.72 4.94 2.18
C LEU A 20 -0.77 4.68 2.40
N LYS A 21 -1.23 4.59 3.65
CA LYS A 21 -2.66 4.41 3.96
C LYS A 21 -3.50 5.55 3.40
N ASN A 22 -3.06 6.79 3.53
CA ASN A 22 -3.77 7.95 2.99
C ASN A 22 -3.86 7.89 1.45
N LYS A 23 -2.77 7.51 0.78
CA LYS A 23 -2.76 7.29 -0.68
C LYS A 23 -3.70 6.16 -1.07
N THR A 24 -3.64 5.02 -0.40
CA THR A 24 -4.51 3.86 -0.66
C THR A 24 -5.99 4.19 -0.42
N TYR A 25 -6.33 4.94 0.64
CA TYR A 25 -7.71 5.37 0.89
C TYR A 25 -8.23 6.32 -0.20
N LYS A 26 -7.37 7.22 -0.71
CA LYS A 26 -7.71 8.17 -1.79
C LYS A 26 -8.14 7.49 -3.09
N LEU A 27 -7.82 6.22 -3.30
CA LEU A 27 -8.30 5.43 -4.44
C LEU A 27 -9.83 5.27 -4.47
N LEU A 28 -10.50 5.34 -3.32
CA LEU A 28 -11.96 5.24 -3.22
C LEU A 28 -12.68 6.41 -3.93
N PRO A 29 -12.52 7.67 -3.48
CA PRO A 29 -13.20 8.79 -4.11
C PRO A 29 -12.73 9.00 -5.55
N LEU A 30 -11.45 8.78 -5.86
CA LEU A 30 -10.97 8.91 -7.24
C LEU A 30 -11.69 7.97 -8.20
N ARG A 31 -11.97 6.73 -7.79
CA ARG A 31 -12.70 5.79 -8.64
C ARG A 31 -14.20 6.09 -8.68
N GLU A 32 -14.80 6.42 -7.54
CA GLU A 32 -16.22 6.77 -7.44
C GLU A 32 -16.59 7.99 -8.31
N GLU A 33 -15.71 8.99 -8.31
CA GLU A 33 -15.86 10.23 -9.08
C GLU A 33 -15.36 10.11 -10.54
N LYS A 34 -14.95 8.90 -10.98
CA LYS A 34 -14.40 8.65 -12.33
C LYS A 34 -13.21 9.54 -12.69
N LEU A 35 -12.38 9.84 -11.70
CA LEU A 35 -11.11 10.55 -11.85
C LEU A 35 -9.98 9.57 -12.20
N GLN A 36 -8.75 10.09 -12.30
CA GLN A 36 -7.55 9.35 -12.71
C GLN A 36 -7.01 8.42 -11.60
N TRP A 37 -7.79 7.44 -11.16
CA TRP A 37 -7.43 6.53 -10.07
C TRP A 37 -6.32 5.55 -10.46
N GLU A 38 -6.23 5.15 -11.72
CA GLU A 38 -5.23 4.20 -12.23
C GLU A 38 -3.81 4.78 -12.11
N LYS A 39 -3.64 6.08 -12.44
CA LYS A 39 -2.34 6.78 -12.30
C LYS A 39 -1.93 6.89 -10.82
N HIS A 40 -2.90 7.13 -9.95
CA HIS A 40 -2.67 7.19 -8.51
C HIS A 40 -2.29 5.80 -7.96
N LEU A 41 -2.96 4.75 -8.45
CA LEU A 41 -2.63 3.36 -8.13
C LEU A 41 -1.21 2.98 -8.59
N GLU A 42 -0.84 3.29 -9.83
CA GLU A 42 0.49 3.04 -10.37
C GLU A 42 1.59 3.71 -9.53
N THR A 43 1.35 4.95 -9.10
CA THR A 43 2.27 5.67 -8.21
C THR A 43 2.47 4.92 -6.88
N ILE A 44 1.39 4.40 -6.28
CA ILE A 44 1.47 3.60 -5.04
C ILE A 44 2.25 2.31 -5.27
N LEU A 45 1.99 1.59 -6.37
CA LEU A 45 2.65 0.34 -6.70
C LEU A 45 4.17 0.51 -6.88
N ILE A 46 4.58 1.56 -7.60
CA ILE A 46 6.01 1.89 -7.79
C ILE A 46 6.68 2.16 -6.44
N GLU A 47 6.06 2.96 -5.58
CA GLU A 47 6.59 3.30 -4.26
C GLU A 47 6.75 2.08 -3.34
N ILE A 48 5.71 1.25 -3.26
CA ILE A 48 5.74 0.03 -2.43
C ILE A 48 6.76 -0.98 -2.98
N SER A 49 6.86 -1.13 -4.30
CA SER A 49 7.88 -1.98 -4.94
C SER A 49 9.30 -1.53 -4.57
N GLY A 50 9.56 -0.21 -4.64
CA GLY A 50 10.81 0.38 -4.18
C GLY A 50 11.11 0.08 -2.71
N PHE A 51 10.11 0.25 -1.83
CA PHE A 51 10.23 -0.05 -0.41
C PHE A 51 10.51 -1.54 -0.12
N ASN A 52 9.81 -2.45 -0.80
CA ASN A 52 10.06 -3.89 -0.71
C ASN A 52 11.50 -4.24 -1.08
N SER A 53 12.03 -3.59 -2.13
CA SER A 53 13.40 -3.83 -2.60
C SER A 53 14.48 -3.37 -1.63
N ILE A 54 14.13 -2.55 -0.63
CA ILE A 54 15.06 -1.95 0.34
C ILE A 54 14.95 -2.65 1.71
N THR A 55 13.79 -3.19 2.07
CA THR A 55 13.52 -3.76 3.40
C THR A 55 13.70 -5.28 3.48
N LEU A 56 14.20 -5.76 4.61
CA LEU A 56 14.55 -7.17 4.80
C LEU A 56 13.52 -7.98 5.61
N ASN A 57 12.70 -7.34 6.46
CA ASN A 57 11.93 -8.04 7.50
C ASN A 57 10.40 -8.04 7.29
N GLN A 58 9.90 -7.49 6.18
CA GLN A 58 8.46 -7.22 5.99
C GLN A 58 7.91 -7.72 4.64
N GLN A 59 8.67 -8.55 3.94
CA GLN A 59 8.40 -8.90 2.53
C GLN A 59 7.03 -9.56 2.32
N VAL A 60 6.59 -10.45 3.22
CA VAL A 60 5.31 -11.17 3.05
C VAL A 60 4.10 -10.22 3.07
N LYS A 61 4.02 -9.33 4.06
CA LYS A 61 2.92 -8.36 4.16
C LYS A 61 2.97 -7.33 3.04
N ILE A 62 4.17 -6.89 2.64
CA ILE A 62 4.35 -5.99 1.50
C ILE A 62 3.88 -6.66 0.19
N ILE A 63 4.25 -7.91 -0.05
CA ILE A 63 3.77 -8.70 -1.20
C ILE A 63 2.25 -8.80 -1.16
N SER A 64 1.65 -9.07 0.00
CA SER A 64 0.19 -9.15 0.12
C SER A 64 -0.50 -7.83 -0.26
N VAL A 65 0.04 -6.67 0.16
CA VAL A 65 -0.50 -5.36 -0.22
C VAL A 65 -0.32 -5.13 -1.72
N LEU A 66 0.88 -5.40 -2.27
CA LEU A 66 1.15 -5.26 -3.70
C LEU A 66 0.18 -6.08 -4.54
N SER A 67 -0.01 -7.36 -4.22
CA SER A 67 -0.91 -8.24 -4.97
C SER A 67 -2.37 -7.76 -4.93
N LYS A 68 -2.84 -7.27 -3.77
CA LYS A 68 -4.20 -6.73 -3.64
C LYS A 68 -4.38 -5.43 -4.41
N LEU A 69 -3.40 -4.52 -4.34
CA LEU A 69 -3.43 -3.27 -5.07
C LEU A 69 -3.34 -3.49 -6.59
N GLU A 70 -2.51 -4.41 -7.06
CA GLU A 70 -2.40 -4.75 -8.48
C GLU A 70 -3.73 -5.28 -9.01
N ALA A 71 -4.40 -6.15 -8.26
CA ALA A 71 -5.69 -6.72 -8.63
C ALA A 71 -6.80 -5.66 -8.82
N LEU A 72 -6.66 -4.45 -8.24
CA LEU A 72 -7.65 -3.38 -8.41
C LEU A 72 -7.88 -2.97 -9.88
N LYS A 73 -6.88 -3.20 -10.75
CA LYS A 73 -6.96 -2.92 -12.20
C LYS A 73 -8.03 -3.76 -12.90
N ASP A 74 -8.27 -4.97 -12.40
CA ASP A 74 -9.16 -5.96 -13.03
C ASP A 74 -10.52 -6.05 -12.35
N LEU A 75 -10.74 -5.31 -11.26
CA LEU A 75 -12.02 -5.30 -10.56
C LEU A 75 -12.96 -4.32 -11.26
N GLU A 76 -14.10 -4.79 -11.76
CA GLU A 76 -15.17 -3.94 -12.31
C GLU A 76 -16.15 -3.47 -11.23
N ASP A 77 -16.56 -4.38 -10.34
CA ASP A 77 -17.49 -4.10 -9.24
C ASP A 77 -16.85 -3.20 -8.16
N PHE A 78 -17.52 -2.07 -7.88
CA PHE A 78 -17.03 -1.10 -6.90
C PHE A 78 -17.07 -1.65 -5.47
N GLN A 79 -18.01 -2.54 -5.13
CA GLN A 79 -18.05 -3.12 -3.78
C GLN A 79 -16.81 -3.98 -3.51
N THR A 80 -16.42 -4.82 -4.47
CA THR A 80 -15.23 -5.64 -4.42
C THR A 80 -13.96 -4.79 -4.41
N TYR A 81 -13.89 -3.75 -5.26
CA TYR A 81 -12.79 -2.78 -5.23
C TYR A 81 -12.63 -2.13 -3.86
N ARG A 82 -13.74 -1.62 -3.29
CA ARG A 82 -13.78 -0.99 -1.98
C ARG A 82 -13.30 -1.96 -0.90
N LYS A 83 -13.80 -3.19 -0.92
CA LYS A 83 -13.39 -4.24 0.03
C LYS A 83 -11.88 -4.50 -0.05
N THR A 84 -11.32 -4.67 -1.25
CA THR A 84 -9.88 -4.90 -1.45
C THR A 84 -9.03 -3.73 -0.95
N ILE A 85 -9.51 -2.48 -1.08
CA ILE A 85 -8.85 -1.32 -0.46
C ILE A 85 -8.82 -1.43 1.05
N PHE A 86 -9.94 -1.73 1.70
CA PHE A 86 -9.96 -1.86 3.17
C PHE A 86 -9.09 -3.01 3.69
N GLU A 87 -9.06 -4.14 2.98
CA GLU A 87 -8.14 -5.23 3.30
C GLU A 87 -6.68 -4.78 3.19
N SER A 88 -6.34 -4.00 2.17
CA SER A 88 -4.99 -3.43 2.00
C SER A 88 -4.65 -2.45 3.12
N LEU A 89 -5.60 -1.60 3.54
CA LEU A 89 -5.43 -0.68 4.67
C LEU A 89 -5.20 -1.42 6.00
N ASN A 90 -5.88 -2.55 6.21
CA ASN A 90 -5.69 -3.37 7.39
C ASN A 90 -4.29 -3.99 7.43
N ILE A 91 -3.79 -4.54 6.31
CA ILE A 91 -2.42 -5.09 6.27
C ILE A 91 -1.38 -3.99 6.50
N LEU A 92 -1.59 -2.79 5.95
CA LEU A 92 -0.73 -1.64 6.24
C LEU A 92 -0.76 -1.26 7.74
N GLU A 93 -1.92 -1.33 8.39
CA GLU A 93 -2.01 -1.10 9.83
C GLU A 93 -1.27 -2.18 10.64
N GLU A 94 -1.40 -3.45 10.27
CA GLU A 94 -0.65 -4.53 10.91
C GLU A 94 0.87 -4.35 10.76
N LEU A 95 1.33 -3.93 9.57
CA LEU A 95 2.72 -3.57 9.32
C LEU A 95 3.21 -2.48 10.28
N LYS A 96 2.38 -1.47 10.54
CA LYS A 96 2.67 -0.40 11.51
C LYS A 96 2.80 -0.91 12.94
N ARG A 97 1.96 -1.88 13.33
CA ARG A 97 1.96 -2.49 14.67
C ARG A 97 3.11 -3.49 14.87
N GLY A 98 3.75 -3.93 13.79
CA GLY A 98 4.81 -4.94 13.84
C GLY A 98 4.26 -6.36 14.08
N GLU A 99 2.99 -6.57 13.75
CA GLU A 99 2.32 -7.88 13.74
C GLU A 99 2.66 -8.65 12.47
#